data_AF-A0A7K2JC38-F1
#
_entry.id   AF-A0A7K2JC38-F1
#
_cell.length_a   1.000
_cell.length_b   1.000
_cell.length_c   1.000
_cell.angle_alpha   90.00
_cell.angle_beta   90.00
_cell.angle_gamma   90.00
#
_symmetry.space_group_name_H-M   'P 1'
#
loop_
_entity.id
_entity.type
_entity.pdbx_description
1 polymer ?
#
loop_
_entity_poly.entity_id
_entity_poly.type
_entity_poly.pdbx_seq_one_letter_code
_entity_poly.pdbx_strand_id
1 'polypeptide(L)'
;MYVCSCFGITEAQVKKHADAGACTPRQIASACKAGTDCGGCVRRIQALLGRDCSRRDLVGQQREPVAAAVGRPMAMPVAAAVPVAATPDVGLPDAA
;
A
#
# COMPACT_ATOMS: atom_id res chain seq x y z
N MET A 1 20.23 -3.96 1.30
CA MET A 1 20.05 -3.99 2.77
C MET A 1 18.68 -4.60 3.11
N TYR A 2 18.59 -5.43 4.16
CA TYR A 2 17.32 -5.87 4.73
C TYR A 2 16.72 -4.81 5.66
N VAL A 3 15.41 -4.61 5.53
CA VAL A 3 14.59 -3.69 6.33
C VAL A 3 13.73 -4.48 7.32
N CYS A 4 13.18 -5.62 6.93
CA CYS A 4 12.43 -6.51 7.81
C CYS A 4 13.10 -7.89 7.85
N SER A 5 13.59 -8.31 9.02
CA SER A 5 14.21 -9.62 9.20
C SER A 5 13.19 -10.76 9.26
N CYS A 6 11.98 -10.53 9.80
CA CYS A 6 10.96 -11.58 9.97
C CYS A 6 10.50 -12.19 8.64
N PHE A 7 10.39 -11.34 7.60
CA PHE A 7 9.92 -11.74 6.27
C PHE A 7 10.99 -11.58 5.19
N GLY A 8 12.25 -11.29 5.59
CA GLY A 8 13.35 -11.11 4.64
C GLY A 8 13.16 -9.98 3.63
N ILE A 9 12.47 -8.89 4.01
CA ILE A 9 12.17 -7.78 3.10
C ILE A 9 13.36 -6.84 3.01
N THR A 10 13.76 -6.52 1.78
CA THR A 10 14.85 -5.60 1.45
C THR A 10 14.39 -4.18 1.23
N GLU A 11 15.31 -3.24 1.38
CA GLU A 11 15.07 -1.82 1.07
C GLU A 11 14.68 -1.61 -0.40
N ALA A 12 15.25 -2.40 -1.30
CA ALA A 12 14.91 -2.34 -2.72
C ALA A 12 13.45 -2.76 -2.96
N GLN A 13 12.94 -3.77 -2.26
CA GLN A 13 11.52 -4.15 -2.31
C GLN A 13 10.63 -3.03 -1.77
N VAL A 14 10.97 -2.44 -0.62
CA VAL A 14 10.21 -1.31 -0.06
C VAL A 14 10.14 -0.14 -1.05
N LYS A 15 11.25 0.19 -1.71
CA LYS A 15 11.30 1.24 -2.75
C LYS A 15 10.44 0.88 -3.97
N LYS A 16 10.54 -0.34 -4.49
CA LYS A 16 9.69 -0.81 -5.61
C LYS A 16 8.20 -0.70 -5.30
N HIS A 17 7.79 -1.05 -4.08
CA HIS A 17 6.39 -0.92 -3.68
C HIS A 17 5.98 0.54 -3.50
N ALA A 18 6.87 1.40 -3.00
CA ALA A 18 6.65 2.84 -2.93
C ALA A 18 6.47 3.47 -4.34
N ASP A 19 7.31 3.07 -5.29
CA ASP A 19 7.20 3.46 -6.71
C ASP A 19 5.90 2.96 -7.35
N ALA A 20 5.39 1.81 -6.89
CA ALA A 20 4.10 1.25 -7.29
C ALA A 20 2.89 1.91 -6.57
N GLY A 21 3.10 2.90 -5.69
CA GLY A 21 2.04 3.64 -5.00
C GLY A 21 1.82 3.27 -3.53
N ALA A 22 2.63 2.39 -2.94
CA ALA A 22 2.57 2.09 -1.50
C ALA A 22 3.26 3.20 -0.69
N CYS A 23 2.53 4.27 -0.47
CA CYS A 23 2.95 5.51 0.19
C CYS A 23 2.92 5.47 1.72
N THR A 24 2.44 4.39 2.34
CA THR A 24 2.38 4.26 3.81
C THR A 24 2.94 2.92 4.30
N PRO A 25 3.45 2.83 5.54
CA PRO A 25 3.90 1.55 6.10
C PRO A 25 2.81 0.49 6.09
N ARG A 26 1.55 0.89 6.21
CA ARG A 26 0.39 0.00 6.15
C ARG A 26 0.15 -0.52 4.74
N GLN A 27 0.29 0.31 3.71
CA GLN A 27 0.24 -0.14 2.31
C GLN A 27 1.43 -1.04 1.96
N ILE A 28 2.63 -0.72 2.45
CA ILE A 28 3.80 -1.60 2.32
C ILE A 28 3.55 -2.95 3.00
N ALA A 29 2.97 -2.95 4.21
CA ALA A 29 2.57 -4.18 4.89
C ALA A 29 1.55 -4.99 4.09
N SER A 30 0.58 -4.33 3.45
CA SER A 30 -0.39 -5.00 2.55
C SER A 30 0.26 -5.56 1.28
N ALA A 31 1.30 -4.89 0.74
CA ALA A 31 1.96 -5.31 -0.50
C ALA A 31 3.00 -6.42 -0.30
N CYS A 32 3.77 -6.38 0.80
CA CYS A 32 4.91 -7.28 1.00
C CYS A 32 5.02 -7.87 2.41
N LYS A 33 3.97 -7.76 3.24
CA LYS A 33 3.88 -8.31 4.61
C LYS A 33 4.87 -7.70 5.63
N ALA A 34 5.65 -6.69 5.26
CA ALA A 34 6.60 -6.06 6.17
C ALA A 34 5.88 -5.42 7.37
N GLY A 35 6.34 -5.73 8.59
CA GLY A 35 5.83 -5.09 9.81
C GLY A 35 4.51 -5.64 10.36
N THR A 36 4.00 -6.77 9.83
CA THR A 36 2.81 -7.45 10.39
C THR A 36 3.13 -8.44 11.52
N ASP A 37 4.41 -8.63 11.84
CA ASP A 37 4.90 -9.52 12.90
C ASP A 37 5.39 -8.68 14.10
N CYS A 38 6.69 -8.68 14.41
CA CYS A 38 7.26 -7.93 15.54
C CYS A 38 7.22 -6.41 15.40
N GLY A 39 6.93 -5.87 14.21
CA GLY A 39 6.77 -4.43 13.97
C GLY A 39 8.03 -3.57 14.02
N GLY A 40 9.21 -4.10 14.36
CA GLY A 40 10.45 -3.31 14.53
C GLY A 40 10.90 -2.55 13.28
N CYS A 41 10.53 -3.03 12.08
CA CYS A 41 10.85 -2.38 10.81
C CYS A 41 9.96 -1.17 10.47
N VAL A 42 8.83 -0.96 11.16
CA VAL A 42 7.83 0.05 10.78
C VAL A 42 8.40 1.47 10.78
N ARG A 43 9.17 1.85 11.81
CA ARG A 43 9.81 3.17 11.88
C ARG A 43 10.86 3.37 10.79
N ARG A 44 11.58 2.31 10.43
CA ARG A 44 12.55 2.34 9.33
C ARG A 44 11.85 2.52 7.99
N ILE A 45 10.75 1.82 7.76
CA ILE A 45 9.92 1.96 6.55
C ILE A 45 9.38 3.40 6.45
N GLN A 46 8.88 3.98 7.55
CA GLN A 46 8.45 5.39 7.58
C GLN A 46 9.56 6.35 7.15
N ALA A 47 10.79 6.13 7.64
CA ALA A 47 11.94 6.96 7.28
C ALA A 47 12.31 6.83 5.79
N LEU A 48 12.19 5.63 5.22
CA LEU A 48 12.47 5.36 3.80
C LEU A 48 11.42 6.00 2.86
N LEU A 49 10.16 6.01 3.27
CA LEU A 49 9.06 6.58 2.48
C LEU A 49 9.04 8.12 2.52
N GLY A 50 9.69 8.75 3.50
CA GLY A 50 9.70 10.20 3.65
C GLY A 50 8.32 10.81 3.96
N ARG A 51 8.24 12.14 3.96
CA ARG A 51 7.00 12.90 4.25
C ARG A 51 6.14 13.16 3.01
N ASP A 52 6.67 12.93 1.80
CA ASP A 52 6.06 13.36 0.53
C ASP A 52 4.99 12.41 -0.02
N CYS A 53 4.90 11.22 0.56
CA CYS A 53 3.91 10.20 0.21
C CYS A 53 2.45 10.60 0.54
N SER A 54 2.23 11.72 1.25
CA SER A 54 0.88 12.16 1.65
C SER A 54 0.18 13.08 0.63
N ARG A 55 0.91 13.66 -0.34
CA ARG A 55 0.36 14.68 -1.27
C ARG A 55 0.16 14.16 -2.69
N ARG A 56 1.06 13.32 -3.19
CA ARG A 56 1.11 12.89 -4.61
C ARG A 56 0.09 11.79 -4.92
N ASP A 57 -0.11 10.86 -3.98
CA ASP A 57 -1.03 9.74 -4.12
C ASP A 57 -2.50 10.18 -4.12
N LEU A 58 -2.88 11.11 -3.23
CA LEU A 58 -4.25 11.65 -3.19
C LEU A 58 -4.63 12.39 -4.48
N VAL A 59 -3.70 13.12 -5.11
CA VAL A 59 -3.99 13.85 -6.36
C VAL A 59 -4.04 12.91 -7.57
N GLY A 60 -3.33 11.77 -7.53
CA GLY A 60 -3.39 10.72 -8.55
C GLY A 60 -4.60 9.80 -8.44
N GLN A 61 -4.98 9.39 -7.22
CA GLN A 61 -6.12 8.53 -6.94
C GLN A 61 -7.48 9.24 -7.12
N GLN A 62 -7.51 10.58 -7.09
CA GLN A 62 -8.71 11.39 -7.38
C GLN A 62 -9.04 11.52 -8.88
N ARG A 63 -8.29 10.87 -9.79
CA ARG A 63 -8.52 10.90 -11.25
C ARG A 63 -9.15 9.61 -11.81
N GLU A 64 -9.94 8.91 -11.01
CA GLU A 64 -10.88 7.88 -11.48
C GLU A 64 -12.31 8.39 -11.23
N PRO A 65 -13.19 8.50 -12.24
CA PRO A 65 -14.37 9.35 -12.21
C PRO A 65 -15.58 8.64 -11.59
N VAL A 66 -16.17 9.24 -10.55
CA VAL A 66 -17.61 9.06 -10.27
C VAL A 66 -18.38 10.25 -10.83
N ALA A 67 -18.23 10.46 -12.14
CA ALA A 67 -19.10 11.33 -12.92
C ALA A 67 -20.09 10.47 -13.70
N ALA A 68 -20.99 9.78 -12.99
CA ALA A 68 -22.22 9.24 -13.57
C ALA A 68 -23.31 9.10 -12.50
N ALA A 69 -24.44 9.75 -12.76
CA ALA A 69 -25.72 9.72 -12.06
C ALA A 69 -25.86 10.57 -10.77
N VAL A 70 -26.17 11.85 -10.98
CA VAL A 70 -27.07 12.60 -10.09
C VAL A 70 -28.42 11.89 -10.07
N GLY A 71 -28.84 11.46 -8.88
CA GLY A 71 -30.18 10.93 -8.63
C GLY A 71 -30.31 10.42 -7.19
N ARG A 72 -30.57 11.32 -6.23
CA ARG A 72 -31.07 10.94 -4.89
C ARG A 72 -32.53 10.45 -5.04
N PRO A 73 -32.99 9.45 -4.26
CA PRO A 73 -32.98 9.55 -2.81
C PRO A 73 -32.55 8.29 -2.02
N MET A 74 -32.01 8.56 -0.82
CA MET A 74 -31.99 7.73 0.39
C MET A 74 -32.05 6.21 0.21
N ALA A 75 -30.89 5.56 0.15
CA ALA A 75 -30.70 4.20 0.62
C ALA A 75 -29.28 4.09 1.19
N MET A 76 -29.17 3.67 2.45
CA MET A 76 -27.89 3.42 3.12
C MET A 76 -27.12 2.34 2.36
N PRO A 77 -25.84 2.55 1.97
CA PRO A 77 -25.00 1.43 1.58
C PRO A 77 -24.24 0.94 2.82
N VAL A 78 -24.60 -0.27 3.22
CA VAL A 78 -23.77 -1.16 4.04
C VAL A 78 -22.36 -1.24 3.48
N ALA A 79 -21.39 -1.18 4.39
CA ALA A 79 -20.00 -1.60 4.27
C ALA A 79 -19.29 -1.23 2.95
N ALA A 80 -18.48 -0.17 3.03
CA ALA A 80 -17.44 0.14 2.08
C ALA A 80 -16.60 -1.13 1.78
N ALA A 81 -16.89 -1.76 0.64
CA ALA A 81 -15.95 -2.64 -0.02
C ALA A 81 -14.79 -1.75 -0.48
N VAL A 82 -13.74 -1.73 0.34
CA VAL A 82 -12.42 -1.28 -0.06
C VAL A 82 -12.13 -1.97 -1.40
N PRO A 83 -11.74 -1.26 -2.48
CA PRO A 83 -11.19 -1.95 -3.62
C PRO A 83 -9.92 -2.63 -3.08
N VAL A 84 -10.00 -3.95 -2.92
CA VAL A 84 -8.81 -4.79 -2.87
C VAL A 84 -8.13 -4.50 -4.18
N ALA A 85 -7.17 -3.57 -4.15
CA ALA A 85 -6.21 -3.40 -5.19
C ALA A 85 -5.60 -4.78 -5.36
N ALA A 86 -6.00 -5.42 -6.45
CA ALA A 86 -5.48 -6.69 -6.88
C ALA A 86 -3.96 -6.56 -6.80
N THR A 87 -3.36 -7.35 -5.91
CA THR A 87 -1.93 -7.59 -5.97
C THR A 87 -1.68 -8.16 -7.37
N PRO A 88 -0.86 -7.51 -8.23
CA PRO A 88 -0.28 -8.28 -9.32
C PRO A 88 0.47 -9.44 -8.66
N ASP A 89 0.19 -10.63 -9.16
CA ASP A 89 0.89 -11.86 -8.88
C ASP A 89 2.39 -11.64 -9.15
N VAL A 90 3.11 -11.11 -8.16
CA VAL A 90 4.55 -11.28 -8.06
C VAL A 90 4.69 -12.60 -7.34
N GLY A 91 4.64 -13.66 -8.16
CA GLY A 91 5.10 -14.97 -7.75
C GLY A 91 6.41 -14.81 -7.00
N LEU A 92 6.44 -15.35 -5.78
CA LEU A 92 7.68 -15.62 -5.07
C LEU A 92 8.46 -16.63 -5.94
N PRO A 93 9.62 -16.29 -6.53
CA PRO A 93 10.61 -17.33 -6.77
C PRO A 93 11.17 -17.77 -5.41
N ASP A 94 11.06 -19.08 -5.19
CA ASP A 94 11.71 -19.88 -4.14
C ASP A 94 13.10 -19.36 -3.78
N ALA A 95 13.33 -19.07 -2.49
CA ALA A 95 14.66 -18.93 -1.92
C ALA A 95 14.97 -20.21 -1.14
N ALA A 96 15.62 -21.14 -1.85
CA ALA A 96 16.44 -22.21 -1.27
C ALA A 96 17.64 -21.64 -0.50
#